data_AF-A0A0A1T9Q8-F1
#
_entry.id   AF-A0A0A1T9Q8-F1
#
_cell.length_a   1.000
_cell.length_b   1.000
_cell.length_c   1.000
_cell.angle_alpha   90.00
_cell.angle_beta   90.00
_cell.angle_gamma   90.00
#
_symmetry.space_group_name_H-M   'P 1'
#
loop_
_entity.id
_entity.type
_entity.pdbx_description
1 polymer ?
#
loop_
_entity_poly.entity_id
_entity_poly.type
_entity_poly.pdbx_seq_one_letter_code
_entity_poly.pdbx_strand_id
1 'polypeptide(L)'
;MPSSKKLSVVDDNNVEVKDGYEFALGRGPRLKLNLNYGSEWVHAYVQPLDERRKDEDMEEIKGSPFRRQRRWSSVPLNGTLADDSKAEEGSYRFVTRMLRLYGDSTKKEDWEVKQSVSFSIEYKQ
;
A
#
# COMPACT_ATOMS: atom_id res chain seq x y z
N MET A 1 -22.16 -14.21 -4.60
CA MET A 1 -21.02 -13.42 -5.13
C MET A 1 -19.93 -13.38 -4.07
N PRO A 2 -18.78 -14.05 -4.18
CA PRO A 2 -17.82 -14.03 -3.08
C PRO A 2 -16.83 -12.86 -3.20
N SER A 3 -17.04 -11.91 -2.29
CA SER A 3 -16.15 -10.88 -1.71
C SER A 3 -14.89 -10.45 -2.47
N SER A 4 -14.88 -9.19 -2.92
CA SER A 4 -13.70 -8.47 -3.39
C SER A 4 -12.64 -8.33 -2.28
N LYS A 5 -11.35 -8.41 -2.64
CA LYS A 5 -10.26 -8.01 -1.75
C LYS A 5 -10.46 -6.53 -1.39
N LYS A 6 -10.36 -6.18 -0.09
CA LYS A 6 -10.51 -4.80 0.38
C LYS A 6 -9.16 -4.26 0.83
N LEU A 7 -8.88 -3.03 0.40
CA LEU A 7 -7.74 -2.23 0.83
C LEU A 7 -8.28 -1.12 1.75
N SER A 8 -7.67 -0.93 2.91
CA SER A 8 -7.92 0.21 3.76
C SER A 8 -6.64 0.76 4.36
N VAL A 9 -6.60 2.08 4.55
CA VAL A 9 -5.53 2.75 5.28
C VAL A 9 -6.06 2.97 6.69
N VAL A 10 -5.26 2.63 7.70
CA VAL A 10 -5.60 2.89 9.10
C VAL A 10 -4.52 3.68 9.80
N ASP A 11 -4.94 4.46 10.80
CA ASP A 11 -4.03 5.11 11.74
C ASP A 11 -3.43 4.11 12.75
N ASP A 12 -2.61 4.61 13.69
CA ASP A 12 -2.04 3.80 14.77
C ASP A 12 -3.09 3.18 15.69
N ASN A 13 -4.29 3.77 15.77
CA ASN A 13 -5.41 3.27 16.57
C ASN A 13 -6.29 2.27 15.81
N ASN A 14 -5.87 1.85 14.61
CA ASN A 14 -6.62 0.95 13.73
C ASN A 14 -7.95 1.51 13.18
N VAL A 15 -8.13 2.83 13.22
CA VAL A 15 -9.30 3.52 12.68
C VAL A 15 -9.13 3.70 11.17
N GLU A 16 -10.14 3.31 10.38
CA GLU A 16 -10.13 3.47 8.91
C GLU A 16 -10.11 4.97 8.56
N VAL A 17 -9.03 5.36 7.89
CA VAL A 17 -8.87 6.70 7.33
C VAL A 17 -9.82 6.81 6.14
N LYS A 18 -10.73 7.78 6.21
CA LYS A 18 -11.72 8.02 5.16
C LYS A 18 -11.28 9.09 4.17
N ASP A 19 -10.59 10.13 4.64
CA ASP A 19 -10.13 11.28 3.84
C ASP A 19 -8.78 11.79 4.36
N GLY A 20 -7.67 11.46 3.68
CA GLY A 20 -6.34 11.97 4.04
C GLY A 20 -5.80 11.44 5.38
N TYR A 21 -4.49 11.22 5.45
CA TYR A 21 -3.79 10.93 6.72
C TYR A 21 -2.49 11.70 6.74
N GLU A 22 -2.19 12.42 7.80
CA GLU A 22 -0.91 13.10 7.99
C GLU A 22 0.07 12.16 8.70
N PHE A 23 1.18 11.88 8.02
CA PHE A 23 2.28 11.10 8.58
C PHE A 23 3.01 11.89 9.68
N ALA A 24 3.43 11.20 10.75
CA ALA A 24 4.38 11.76 11.73
C ALA A 24 5.49 10.75 12.04
N LEU A 25 6.73 11.23 12.21
CA LEU A 25 7.87 10.37 12.52
C LEU A 25 7.61 9.50 13.76
N GLY A 26 7.80 8.18 13.61
CA GLY A 26 7.58 7.18 14.65
C GLY A 26 6.16 6.58 14.71
N ARG A 27 5.21 7.12 13.93
CA ARG A 27 3.78 6.76 13.93
C ARG A 27 3.19 6.93 12.52
N GLY A 28 3.27 5.87 11.73
CA GLY A 28 2.92 5.87 10.30
C GLY A 28 1.63 5.11 10.01
N PRO A 29 0.91 5.46 8.93
CA PRO A 29 -0.30 4.76 8.56
C PRO A 29 0.04 3.31 8.21
N ARG A 30 -0.90 2.41 8.52
CA ARG A 30 -0.77 1.01 8.19
C ARG A 30 -1.70 0.67 7.04
N LEU A 31 -1.16 -0.02 6.05
CA LEU A 31 -1.96 -0.61 5.00
C LEU A 31 -2.59 -1.90 5.53
N LYS A 32 -3.92 -1.92 5.64
CA LYS A 32 -4.68 -3.14 5.97
C LYS A 32 -5.18 -3.78 4.69
N LEU A 33 -4.82 -5.05 4.56
CA LEU A 33 -5.21 -5.91 3.47
C LEU A 33 -6.18 -6.96 4.01
N ASN A 34 -7.41 -6.95 3.49
CA ASN A 34 -8.32 -8.07 3.64
C ASN A 34 -8.28 -8.92 2.37
N LEU A 35 -7.56 -10.03 2.47
CA LEU A 35 -7.37 -11.01 1.42
C LEU A 35 -8.25 -12.21 1.75
N ASN A 36 -9.55 -12.19 1.47
CA ASN A 36 -10.49 -13.23 1.95
C ASN A 36 -10.02 -14.69 1.73
N TYR A 37 -9.18 -14.95 0.71
CA TYR A 37 -8.56 -16.25 0.40
C TYR A 37 -7.02 -16.25 0.43
N GLY A 38 -6.42 -15.21 1.01
CA GLY A 38 -4.99 -14.96 0.95
C GLY A 38 -4.51 -14.54 -0.45
N SER A 39 -3.22 -14.30 -0.55
CA SER A 39 -2.53 -14.13 -1.82
C SER A 39 -1.09 -14.61 -1.68
N GLU A 40 -0.63 -15.38 -2.66
CA GLU A 40 0.75 -15.88 -2.68
C GLU A 40 1.73 -14.71 -2.75
N TRP A 41 1.34 -13.63 -3.44
CA TRP A 41 2.17 -12.45 -3.64
C TRP A 41 1.35 -11.18 -3.55
N VAL A 42 1.82 -10.25 -2.71
CA VAL A 42 1.33 -8.88 -2.66
C VAL A 42 2.51 -7.94 -2.82
N HIS A 43 2.49 -7.17 -3.89
CA HIS A 43 3.32 -5.99 -4.00
C HIS A 43 2.54 -4.77 -3.51
N ALA A 44 3.19 -3.92 -2.74
CA ALA A 44 2.63 -2.67 -2.28
C ALA A 44 3.56 -1.53 -2.65
N TYR A 45 2.95 -0.46 -3.14
CA TYR A 45 3.62 0.72 -3.63
C TYR A 45 2.97 1.95 -3.05
N VAL A 46 3.72 3.05 -2.98
CA VAL A 46 3.19 4.40 -2.89
C VAL A 46 3.26 5.04 -4.27
N GLN A 47 2.19 5.74 -4.64
CA GLN A 47 2.14 6.52 -5.86
C GLN A 47 1.95 7.99 -5.49
N PRO A 48 2.87 8.89 -5.88
CA PRO A 48 2.69 10.32 -5.68
C PRO A 48 1.47 10.82 -6.46
N LEU A 49 0.76 11.79 -5.88
CA LEU A 49 -0.43 12.41 -6.45
C LEU A 49 -0.19 13.83 -6.96
N ASP A 50 0.99 14.40 -6.71
CA ASP A 50 1.42 15.68 -7.29
C ASP A 50 1.47 15.56 -8.82
N GLU A 51 0.86 16.51 -9.54
CA GLU A 51 0.85 16.55 -11.01
C GLU A 51 2.26 16.53 -11.61
N ARG A 52 3.27 17.05 -10.91
CA ARG A 52 4.67 17.03 -11.36
C ARG A 52 5.29 15.64 -11.33
N ARG A 53 4.83 14.79 -10.40
CA ARG A 53 5.36 13.44 -10.15
C ARG A 53 4.34 12.34 -10.50
N LYS A 54 3.18 12.70 -11.06
CA LYS A 54 2.08 11.75 -11.35
C LYS A 54 2.46 10.70 -12.39
N ASP A 55 3.40 11.05 -13.27
CA ASP A 55 4.01 10.17 -14.27
C ASP A 55 5.22 9.40 -13.73
N GLU A 56 5.70 9.70 -12.52
CA GLU A 56 6.72 8.90 -11.86
C GLU A 56 6.14 7.55 -11.43
N ASP A 57 6.99 6.53 -11.53
CA ASP A 57 6.62 5.16 -11.28
C ASP A 57 6.15 4.94 -9.82
N MET A 58 5.32 3.93 -9.64
CA MET A 58 4.96 3.41 -8.33
C MET A 58 6.22 3.02 -7.54
N GLU A 59 6.50 3.72 -6.45
CA GLU A 59 7.65 3.44 -5.59
C GLU A 59 7.29 2.29 -4.65
N GLU A 60 8.06 1.20 -4.69
CA GLU A 60 7.80 0.02 -3.87
C GLU A 60 8.12 0.31 -2.39
N ILE A 61 7.23 -0.10 -1.49
CA ILE A 61 7.44 0.15 -0.06
C ILE A 61 8.40 -0.88 0.54
N LYS A 62 9.15 -0.47 1.56
CA LYS A 62 10.08 -1.36 2.24
C LYS A 62 9.39 -2.64 2.74
N GLY A 63 10.02 -3.78 2.45
CA GLY A 63 9.53 -5.12 2.80
C GLY A 63 8.63 -5.76 1.76
N SER A 64 8.17 -5.02 0.74
CA SER A 64 7.52 -5.58 -0.45
C SER A 64 8.58 -6.22 -1.37
N PRO A 65 8.26 -7.30 -2.12
CA PRO A 65 6.98 -8.04 -2.10
C PRO A 65 6.77 -8.91 -0.87
N PHE A 66 5.51 -8.97 -0.44
CA PHE A 66 5.06 -9.82 0.64
C PHE A 66 4.56 -11.17 0.13
N ARG A 67 5.21 -12.26 0.57
CA ARG A 67 4.82 -13.63 0.20
C ARG A 67 3.79 -14.22 1.16
N ARG A 68 2.95 -15.12 0.65
CA ARG A 68 2.00 -15.97 1.41
C ARG A 68 1.19 -15.17 2.42
N GLN A 69 0.63 -14.06 1.97
CA GLN A 69 -0.17 -13.17 2.82
C GLN A 69 -1.49 -13.84 3.18
N ARG A 70 -1.75 -13.90 4.48
CA ARG A 70 -2.95 -14.53 5.05
C ARG A 70 -4.13 -13.58 4.96
N ARG A 71 -5.29 -14.08 5.41
CA ARG A 71 -6.58 -13.39 5.31
C ARG A 71 -6.57 -11.93 5.75
N TRP A 72 -5.83 -11.63 6.80
CA TRP A 72 -5.62 -10.29 7.31
C TRP A 72 -4.13 -10.02 7.39
N SER A 73 -3.68 -8.97 6.70
CA SER A 73 -2.29 -8.55 6.71
C SER A 73 -2.21 -7.05 6.95
N SER A 74 -1.20 -6.61 7.71
CA SER A 74 -0.96 -5.20 8.00
C SER A 74 0.49 -4.87 7.68
N VAL A 75 0.68 -3.94 6.75
CA VAL A 75 2.00 -3.47 6.37
C VAL A 75 2.21 -2.07 6.93
N PRO A 76 3.22 -1.86 7.79
CA PRO A 76 3.56 -0.52 8.24
C PRO A 76 4.24 0.24 7.11
N LEU A 77 3.81 1.47 6.83
CA LEU A 77 4.62 2.42 6.09
C LEU A 77 5.29 3.33 7.13
N ASN A 78 6.61 3.39 7.12
CA ASN A 78 7.40 4.25 8.02
C ASN A 78 8.11 5.39 7.27
N GLY A 79 7.64 5.71 6.07
CA GLY A 79 8.26 6.68 5.15
C GLY A 79 9.52 6.16 4.44
N THR A 80 9.86 4.87 4.56
CA THR A 80 11.02 4.28 3.88
C THR A 80 10.58 3.41 2.70
N LEU A 81 11.25 3.60 1.56
CA LEU A 81 11.02 2.86 0.32
C LEU A 81 11.88 1.59 0.26
N ALA A 82 11.65 0.75 -0.75
CA ALA A 82 12.32 -0.53 -0.92
C ALA A 82 13.85 -0.41 -1.13
N ASP A 83 14.32 0.72 -1.62
CA ASP A 83 15.74 1.05 -1.84
C ASP A 83 16.40 1.71 -0.61
N ASP A 84 15.75 1.66 0.56
CA ASP A 84 16.15 2.32 1.80
C ASP A 84 16.14 3.86 1.78
N SER A 85 15.71 4.48 0.68
CA SER A 85 15.48 5.92 0.63
C SER A 85 14.22 6.33 1.40
N LYS A 86 14.08 7.63 1.66
CA LYS A 86 12.88 8.21 2.27
C LYS A 86 11.94 8.69 1.17
N ALA A 87 10.66 8.35 1.30
CA ALA A 87 9.62 8.95 0.47
C ALA A 87 9.61 10.46 0.73
N GLU A 88 9.52 11.28 -0.31
CA GLU A 88 9.49 12.73 -0.13
C GLU A 88 8.19 13.17 0.56
N GLU A 89 8.17 14.37 1.13
CA GLU A 89 6.93 14.97 1.64
C GLU A 89 5.96 15.25 0.50
N GLY A 90 4.67 15.04 0.73
CA GLY A 90 3.64 15.29 -0.28
C GLY A 90 2.46 14.33 -0.19
N SER A 91 1.56 14.43 -1.17
CA SER A 91 0.35 13.59 -1.26
C SER A 91 0.62 12.30 -2.03
N TYR A 92 0.19 11.17 -1.47
CA TYR A 92 0.34 9.83 -2.01
C TYR A 92 -0.97 9.04 -1.93
N ARG A 93 -1.00 7.90 -2.62
CA ARG A 93 -1.93 6.80 -2.35
C ARG A 93 -1.17 5.47 -2.36
N PHE A 94 -1.70 4.46 -1.66
CA PHE A 94 -1.21 3.11 -1.83
C PHE A 94 -1.77 2.50 -3.10
N VAL A 95 -0.91 1.81 -3.83
CA VAL A 95 -1.29 0.91 -4.90
C VAL A 95 -0.81 -0.48 -4.53
N THR A 96 -1.69 -1.47 -4.59
CA THR A 96 -1.34 -2.86 -4.31
C THR A 96 -1.63 -3.72 -5.50
N ARG A 97 -0.69 -4.60 -5.83
CA ARG A 97 -0.85 -5.66 -6.81
C ARG A 97 -0.89 -6.97 -6.05
N MET A 98 -2.02 -7.66 -6.11
CA MET A 98 -2.24 -8.90 -5.39
C MET A 98 -2.49 -10.02 -6.39
N LEU A 99 -1.69 -11.07 -6.36
CA LEU A 99 -1.88 -12.21 -7.23
C LEU A 99 -3.25 -12.85 -6.93
N ARG A 100 -4.03 -13.13 -7.98
CA ARG A 100 -5.30 -13.84 -7.86
C ARG A 100 -5.04 -15.28 -7.39
N LEU A 101 -6.08 -15.90 -6.85
CA LEU A 101 -6.01 -17.30 -6.46
C LEU A 101 -5.69 -18.15 -7.71
N TYR A 102 -4.63 -18.96 -7.64
CA TYR A 102 -4.11 -19.74 -8.77
C TYR A 102 -3.60 -18.92 -9.97
N GLY A 103 -3.34 -17.62 -9.79
CA GLY A 103 -2.77 -16.78 -10.84
C GLY A 103 -1.29 -17.09 -11.09
N ASP A 104 -0.83 -16.80 -12.31
CA ASP A 104 0.56 -16.86 -12.72
C ASP A 104 1.23 -15.50 -12.49
N SER A 105 2.25 -15.46 -11.63
CA SER A 105 2.98 -14.23 -11.30
C SER A 105 3.62 -13.54 -12.51
N THR A 106 3.82 -14.26 -13.62
CA THR A 106 4.41 -13.73 -14.85
C THR A 106 3.40 -13.04 -15.75
N LYS A 107 2.09 -13.24 -15.52
CA LYS A 107 0.99 -12.68 -16.32
C LYS A 107 0.39 -11.47 -15.63
N LYS A 108 0.42 -10.31 -16.30
CA LYS A 108 -0.07 -9.04 -15.71
C LYS A 108 -1.57 -9.11 -15.37
N GLU A 109 -2.36 -9.81 -16.17
CA GLU A 109 -3.81 -9.99 -16.00
C GLU A 109 -4.20 -10.79 -14.74
N ASP A 110 -3.29 -11.63 -14.23
CA ASP A 110 -3.51 -12.42 -13.02
C ASP A 110 -3.29 -11.61 -11.73
N TRP A 111 -2.81 -10.38 -11.86
CA TRP A 111 -2.70 -9.43 -10.77
C TRP A 111 -3.99 -8.62 -10.62
N GLU A 112 -4.54 -8.60 -9.42
CA GLU A 112 -5.59 -7.65 -9.04
C GLU A 112 -4.95 -6.38 -8.48
N VAL A 113 -5.31 -5.22 -9.06
CA VAL A 113 -4.82 -3.92 -8.60
C VAL A 113 -5.87 -3.25 -7.73
N LYS A 114 -5.47 -2.75 -6.55
CA LYS A 114 -6.30 -1.92 -5.67
C LYS A 114 -5.57 -0.64 -5.30
N GLN A 115 -6.34 0.44 -5.18
CA GLN A 115 -5.86 1.76 -4.80
C GLN A 115 -6.56 2.20 -3.52
N SER A 116 -5.81 2.85 -2.63
CA SER A 116 -6.38 3.44 -1.41
C SER A 116 -6.91 4.84 -1.68
N VAL A 117 -7.55 5.41 -0.66
CA VAL A 117 -7.69 6.87 -0.52
C VAL A 117 -6.31 7.54 -0.46
N SER A 118 -6.28 8.84 -0.72
CA SER A 118 -5.07 9.64 -0.60
C SER A 118 -4.65 9.85 0.86
N PHE A 119 -3.37 10.10 1.07
CA PHE A 119 -2.77 10.50 2.34
C PHE A 119 -1.55 11.40 2.09
N SER A 120 -1.07 12.10 3.11
CA SER A 120 0.07 13.00 3.02
C SER A 120 1.21 12.52 3.91
N ILE A 121 2.43 12.59 3.39
CA ILE A 121 3.65 12.36 4.15
C ILE A 121 4.23 13.71 4.54
N GLU A 122 4.47 13.89 5.84
CA GLU A 122 5.16 15.05 6.42
C GLU A 122 6.17 14.54 7.45
N TYR A 123 7.36 15.15 7.49
CA TYR A 123 8.39 14.83 8.47
C TYR A 123 8.48 15.97 9.48
N LYS A 124 8.06 15.69 10.71
CA LYS A 124 8.27 16.61 11.82
C LYS A 124 9.77 16.74 12.09
N GLN A 125 10.30 17.95 11.98
CA GLN A 125 11.66 18.29 12.41
C GLN A 125 11.81 18.17 13.92
#